data_AF-A0A1S8TW84-F1
#
_entry.id   AF-A0A1S8TW84-F1
#
_cell.length_a   1.000
_cell.length_b   1.000
_cell.length_c   1.000
_cell.angle_alpha   90.00
_cell.angle_beta   90.00
_cell.angle_gamma   90.00
#
_symmetry.space_group_name_H-M   'P 1'
#
loop_
_entity.id
_entity.type
_entity.pdbx_description
1 polymer ?
#
loop_
_entity_poly.entity_id
_entity_poly.type
_entity_poly.pdbx_seq_one_letter_code
_entity_poly.pdbx_strand_id
1 'polypeptide(L)' 'MIDEGILDSFDIVEIVNLIDEEYDIEVPAIEIVPENFNSVEAILNMIQRLQEE' A
#
# COMPACT_ATOMS: atom_id res chain seq x y z
N MET A 1 -3.51 9.63 -6.31
CA MET A 1 -4.46 8.49 -6.46
C MET A 1 -5.56 8.59 -5.42
N ILE A 2 -5.26 8.46 -4.12
CA ILE A 2 -6.24 8.72 -3.05
C ILE A 2 -6.73 10.17 -3.09
N ASP A 3 -5.82 11.14 -3.18
CA ASP A 3 -6.17 12.57 -3.18
C ASP A 3 -7.04 12.98 -4.37
N GLU A 4 -6.93 12.24 -5.47
CA GLU A 4 -7.71 12.43 -6.70
C GLU A 4 -9.04 11.66 -6.67
N GLY A 5 -9.31 10.92 -5.59
CA GLY A 5 -10.51 10.08 -5.42
C GLY A 5 -10.54 8.85 -6.33
N ILE A 6 -9.38 8.41 -6.84
CA ILE A 6 -9.26 7.22 -7.68
C ILE A 6 -9.26 5.95 -6.82
N LEU A 7 -8.60 6.02 -5.66
CA LEU A 7 -8.60 4.95 -4.66
C LEU A 7 -9.41 5.41 -3.46
N ASP A 8 -10.36 4.59 -3.04
CA ASP A 8 -11.09 4.76 -1.79
C ASP A 8 -10.58 3.80 -0.69
N SER A 9 -11.18 3.87 0.50
CA SER A 9 -10.75 3.05 1.63
C SER A 9 -10.85 1.54 1.39
N PHE A 10 -11.78 1.07 0.57
CA PHE A 10 -11.92 -0.35 0.25
C PHE A 10 -10.81 -0.80 -0.69
N ASP A 11 -10.47 0.02 -1.69
CA ASP A 11 -9.37 -0.29 -2.61
C ASP A 11 -8.05 -0.44 -1.86
N ILE A 12 -7.81 0.40 -0.84
CA ILE A 12 -6.60 0.32 -0.01
C ILE A 12 -6.53 -0.98 0.78
N VAL A 13 -7.65 -1.42 1.36
CA VAL A 13 -7.71 -2.70 2.08
C VAL A 13 -7.45 -3.87 1.13
N GLU A 14 -8.00 -3.83 -0.09
CA GLU A 14 -7.76 -4.85 -1.11
C GLU A 14 -6.30 -4.89 -1.55
N ILE A 15 -5.67 -3.74 -1.79
CA ILE A 15 -4.24 -3.65 -2.14
C ILE A 15 -3.37 -4.23 -1.02
N VAL A 16 -3.65 -3.90 0.25
CA VAL A 16 -2.91 -4.44 1.39
C VAL A 16 -3.01 -5.97 1.46
N ASN A 17 -4.21 -6.52 1.29
CA ASN A 17 -4.39 -7.98 1.27
C ASN A 17 -3.65 -8.64 0.10
N LEU A 18 -3.69 -8.03 -1.09
CA LEU A 18 -2.97 -8.55 -2.26
C LEU A 18 -1.44 -8.55 -2.06
N ILE A 19 -0.91 -7.54 -1.36
CA ILE A 19 0.53 -7.48 -1.03
C ILE A 19 0.91 -8.65 -0.12
N ASP A 20 0.10 -8.94 0.91
CA ASP A 20 0.29 -10.07 1.81
C ASP A 20 0.19 -11.41 1.05
N GLU A 21 -0.89 -11.62 0.30
CA GLU A 21 -1.13 -12.88 -0.42
C GLU A 21 -0.09 -13.21 -1.51
N GLU A 22 0.37 -12.22 -2.27
CA GLU A 22 1.28 -12.43 -3.41
C GLU A 22 2.76 -12.37 -3.04
N TYR A 23 3.12 -11.63 -1.98
CA TYR A 23 4.52 -11.38 -1.64
C TYR A 23 4.91 -11.78 -0.20
N ASP A 24 3.98 -12.24 0.63
CA ASP A 24 4.19 -12.59 2.04
C ASP A 24 4.73 -11.39 2.85
N ILE A 25 4.24 -10.19 2.53
CA ILE A 25 4.62 -8.91 3.15
C ILE A 25 3.44 -8.36 3.95
N GLU A 26 3.57 -8.35 5.28
CA GLU A 26 2.58 -7.73 6.16
C GLU A 26 2.70 -6.20 6.14
N VAL A 27 1.63 -5.50 5.76
CA VAL A 27 1.59 -4.02 5.79
C VAL A 27 0.99 -3.56 7.13
N PRO A 28 1.80 -2.97 8.02
CA PRO A 28 1.29 -2.51 9.32
C PRO A 28 0.39 -1.29 9.15
N ALA A 29 -0.58 -1.12 10.05
CA ALA A 29 -1.56 -0.03 9.98
C ALA A 29 -0.94 1.38 9.93
N ILE A 30 0.29 1.56 10.43
CA ILE A 30 1.01 2.84 10.37
C ILE A 30 1.48 3.21 8.95
N GLU A 31 1.65 2.23 8.06
CA GLU A 31 1.99 2.46 6.65
C GLU A 31 0.74 2.78 5.81
N ILE A 32 -0.47 2.65 6.37
CA ILE A 32 -1.73 2.99 5.71
C ILE A 32 -1.98 4.50 5.80
N VAL A 33 -1.14 5.25 5.08
CA VAL A 33 -1.19 6.72 5.00
C VAL A 33 -1.22 7.16 3.53
N PRO A 34 -1.85 8.30 3.20
CA PRO A 34 -1.98 8.75 1.82
C PRO A 34 -0.67 8.79 1.04
N GLU A 35 0.43 9.14 1.71
CA GLU A 35 1.78 9.22 1.15
C GLU A 35 2.22 7.92 0.48
N ASN A 36 1.84 6.76 1.02
CA ASN A 36 2.22 5.44 0.49
C ASN A 36 1.32 4.96 -0.65
N PHE A 37 0.17 5.58 -0.87
CA PHE A 37 -0.85 5.10 -1.81
C PHE A 37 -1.26 6.17 -2.84
N ASN A 38 -0.64 7.35 -2.81
CA ASN A 38 -0.97 8.43 -3.73
C ASN A 38 -0.35 8.29 -5.12
N SER A 39 0.62 7.40 -5.31
CA SER A 39 1.13 6.99 -6.61
C SER A 39 1.61 5.54 -6.60
N VAL A 40 1.77 4.96 -7.79
CA VAL A 40 2.32 3.60 -7.96
C VAL A 40 3.75 3.52 -7.43
N GLU A 41 4.55 4.56 -7.64
CA GLU A 41 5.92 4.63 -7.14
C GLU A 41 5.96 4.64 -5.60
N ALA A 42 5.01 5.31 -4.95
CA ALA A 42 4.93 5.30 -3.49
C ALA A 42 4.60 3.91 -2.93
N ILE A 43 3.65 3.21 -3.56
CA ILE A 43 3.29 1.83 -3.19
C ILE A 43 4.50 0.92 -3.35
N LEU A 44 5.22 1.03 -4.47
CA LEU A 44 6.43 0.23 -4.71
C LEU A 44 7.52 0.52 -3.68
N ASN A 45 7.75 1.79 -3.33
CA ASN A 45 8.74 2.16 -2.32
C ASN A 45 8.38 1.63 -0.93
N MET A 46 7.10 1.64 -0.57
CA MET A 46 6.61 1.04 0.68
C MET A 46 6.88 -0.47 0.71
N ILE A 47 6.50 -1.19 -0.36
CA ILE A 47 6.72 -2.65 -0.47
C ILE A 47 8.20 -2.98 -0.36
N GLN A 48 9.08 -2.27 -1.09
CA GLN A 48 10.52 -2.51 -1.05
C GLN A 48 11.11 -2.30 0.34
N ARG A 49 10.70 -1.25 1.06
CA ARG A 49 11.12 -1.01 2.45
C ARG A 49 10.71 -2.16 3.37
N LEU A 50 9.46 -2.61 3.28
CA LEU A 50 8.92 -3.68 4.12
C LEU A 50 9.54 -5.05 3.81
N GLN A 51 9.93 -5.28 2.56
CA GLN A 51 10.59 -6.53 2.15
C GLN A 51 12.05 -6.64 2.66
N GLU A 52 12.70 -5.50 2.93
CA GLU A 52 14.06 -5.45 3.45
C GLU A 52 14.13 -5.54 4.99
N GLU A 53 12.99 -5.48 5.68
CA GLU A 53 12.86 -5.67 7.14
C GLU A 53 12.72 -7.16 7.53
#